data_AF-A0A0B0EII8-F1
#
_entry.id   AF-A0A0B0EII8-F1
#
_cell.length_a   1.000
_cell.length_b   1.000
_cell.length_c   1.000
_cell.angle_alpha   90.00
_cell.angle_beta   90.00
_cell.angle_gamma   90.00
#
_symmetry.space_group_name_H-M   'P 1'
#
loop_
_entity.id
_entity.type
_entity.pdbx_description
1 polymer ?
#
loop_
_entity_poly.entity_id
_entity_poly.type
_entity_poly.pdbx_seq_one_letter_code
_entity_poly.pdbx_strand_id
1 'polypeptide(L)'
;MRLTSLAFLVLSRSISGLINSKEKRMAKKAKKKERDILVVASKIREYVKSNDCNTSGEFIGELSNTVYDLIDKAIYRAQGNNRKTIQAKDV
;
A
#
# COMPACT_ATOMS: atom_id res chain seq x y z
N MET A 1 15.03 54.15 10.22
CA MET A 1 15.90 52.96 10.10
C MET A 1 15.34 51.82 10.94
N ARG A 2 15.09 50.67 10.28
CA ARG A 2 15.25 49.30 10.81
C ARG A 2 14.35 48.76 11.95
N LEU A 3 13.04 49.04 11.97
CA LEU A 3 12.13 48.30 12.88
C LEU A 3 11.19 47.27 12.22
N THR A 4 11.01 47.29 10.89
CA THR A 4 10.17 46.28 10.20
C THR A 4 10.94 45.05 9.72
N SER A 5 12.28 45.14 9.63
CA SER A 5 13.10 44.05 9.09
C SER A 5 13.21 42.84 10.01
N LEU A 6 13.13 43.03 11.33
CA LEU A 6 13.26 41.91 12.28
C LEU A 6 11.96 41.11 12.38
N ALA A 7 10.80 41.78 12.38
CA ALA A 7 9.49 41.13 12.36
C ALA A 7 9.28 40.33 11.07
N PHE A 8 9.69 40.86 9.91
CA PHE A 8 9.57 40.15 8.63
C PHE A 8 10.49 38.93 8.54
N LEU A 9 11.70 39.01 9.09
CA LEU A 9 12.65 37.89 9.12
C LEU A 9 12.22 36.79 10.11
N VAL A 10 11.65 37.16 11.27
CA VAL A 10 11.11 36.21 12.25
C VAL A 10 9.87 35.51 11.71
N LEU A 11 8.99 36.23 11.01
CA LEU A 11 7.81 35.64 10.38
C LEU A 11 8.19 34.74 9.19
N SER A 12 9.15 35.17 8.37
CA SER A 12 9.75 34.36 7.29
C SER A 12 10.36 33.05 7.81
N ARG A 13 11.15 33.13 8.89
CA ARG A 13 11.75 31.94 9.53
C ARG A 13 10.71 31.00 10.14
N SER A 14 9.66 31.54 10.74
CA SER A 14 8.54 30.76 11.30
C SER A 14 7.78 29.99 10.21
N ILE A 15 7.53 30.64 9.06
CA ILE A 15 6.90 30.01 7.89
C ILE A 15 7.82 28.92 7.30
N SER A 16 9.12 29.18 7.14
CA SER A 16 10.09 28.19 6.66
C SER A 16 10.20 26.94 7.56
N GLY A 17 10.12 27.11 8.89
CA GLY A 17 10.09 25.99 9.83
C GLY A 17 8.82 25.13 9.73
N LEU A 18 7.69 25.77 9.45
CA LEU A 18 6.40 25.09 9.28
C LEU A 18 6.31 24.30 7.97
N ILE A 19 6.90 24.81 6.89
CA ILE A 19 6.99 24.13 5.58
C ILE A 19 7.82 22.84 5.72
N ASN A 20 9.01 22.92 6.33
CA ASN A 20 9.88 21.76 6.57
C ASN A 20 9.25 20.67 7.46
N SER A 21 8.37 21.06 8.39
CA SER A 21 7.63 20.12 9.26
C SER A 21 6.49 19.41 8.53
N LYS A 22 5.78 20.08 7.62
CA LYS A 22 4.72 19.47 6.80
C LYS A 22 5.29 18.51 5.76
N GLU A 23 6.40 18.86 5.11
CA GLU A 23 7.03 18.02 4.07
C GLU A 23 7.61 16.72 4.66
N LYS A 24 8.25 16.79 5.84
CA LYS A 24 8.68 15.60 6.60
C LYS A 24 7.53 14.71 7.06
N ARG A 25 6.33 15.26 7.30
CA ARG A 25 5.14 14.47 7.70
C ARG A 25 4.44 13.83 6.51
N MET A 26 4.53 14.42 5.32
CA MET A 26 3.98 13.84 4.09
C MET A 26 4.90 12.76 3.51
N ALA A 27 6.23 12.93 3.59
CA ALA A 27 7.19 11.91 3.15
C ALA A 27 7.21 10.65 4.04
N LYS A 28 6.81 10.75 5.32
CA LYS A 28 6.86 9.62 6.27
C LYS A 28 5.62 8.71 6.25
N LYS A 29 4.66 8.94 5.34
CA LYS A 29 3.39 8.18 5.27
C LYS A 29 3.25 7.26 4.05
N ALA A 30 4.30 7.08 3.26
CA ALA A 30 4.40 6.00 2.27
C ALA A 30 5.18 4.82 2.86
N LYS A 31 4.79 4.34 4.05
CA LYS A 31 5.32 3.08 4.57
C LYS A 31 4.66 1.98 3.73
N LYS A 32 5.40 1.48 2.73
CA LYS A 32 5.04 0.31 1.90
C LYS A 32 4.54 -0.76 2.87
N LYS A 33 3.23 -0.99 2.89
CA LYS A 33 2.59 -2.00 3.73
C LYS A 33 3.17 -3.32 3.23
N GLU A 34 4.01 -3.97 4.05
CA GLU A 34 4.39 -5.37 3.81
C GLU A 34 3.07 -6.12 3.67
N ARG A 35 2.76 -6.54 2.44
CA ARG A 35 1.60 -7.37 2.18
C ARG A 35 2.01 -8.77 2.60
N ASP A 36 1.38 -9.27 3.66
CA ASP A 36 1.62 -10.62 4.14
C ASP A 36 1.33 -11.63 3.02
N ILE A 37 2.03 -12.75 3.06
CA ILE A 37 1.79 -13.81 2.09
C ILE A 37 0.50 -14.52 2.48
N LEU A 38 -0.56 -14.35 1.68
CA LEU A 38 -1.87 -14.99 1.91
C LEU A 38 -1.89 -16.45 1.45
N VAL A 39 -0.88 -16.87 0.69
CA VAL A 39 -0.85 -18.16 0.01
C VAL A 39 0.11 -19.15 0.68
N VAL A 40 -0.31 -20.41 0.79
CA VAL A 40 0.54 -21.48 1.35
C VAL A 40 1.53 -21.93 0.28
N ALA A 41 2.77 -21.45 0.39
CA ALA A 41 3.82 -21.70 -0.60
C ALA A 41 4.07 -23.20 -0.87
N SER A 42 3.96 -24.05 0.16
CA SER A 42 4.17 -25.51 0.01
C SER A 42 3.17 -26.15 -0.95
N LYS A 43 1.87 -25.82 -0.81
CA LYS A 43 0.81 -26.36 -1.67
C LYS A 43 0.96 -25.90 -3.13
N ILE A 44 1.40 -24.66 -3.33
CA ILE A 44 1.65 -24.13 -4.68
C ILE A 44 2.82 -24.86 -5.33
N ARG A 45 3.93 -25.03 -4.61
CA ARG A 45 5.10 -25.72 -5.15
C ARG A 45 4.80 -27.18 -5.46
N GLU A 46 4.02 -27.86 -4.62
CA GLU A 46 3.54 -29.23 -4.88
C GLU A 46 2.71 -29.29 -6.17
N TYR A 47 1.75 -28.37 -6.34
CA TYR A 47 0.90 -28.31 -7.53
C TYR A 47 1.70 -27.97 -8.80
N VAL A 48 2.67 -27.07 -8.73
CA VAL A 48 3.48 -26.73 -9.92
C VAL A 48 4.40 -27.89 -10.29
N LYS A 49 4.96 -28.59 -9.30
CA LYS A 49 5.75 -29.81 -9.52
C LYS A 49 4.93 -30.94 -10.12
N SER A 50 3.66 -31.10 -9.75
CA SER A 50 2.80 -32.12 -10.37
C SER A 50 2.47 -31.83 -11.83
N ASN A 51 2.74 -30.61 -12.31
CA ASN A 51 2.60 -30.21 -13.71
C ASN A 51 3.97 -30.14 -14.43
N ASP A 52 4.99 -30.84 -13.90
CA ASP A 52 6.36 -30.87 -14.43
C ASP A 52 7.01 -29.49 -14.63
N CYS A 53 6.61 -28.51 -13.82
CA CYS A 53 7.10 -27.14 -13.88
C CYS A 53 7.90 -26.76 -12.62
N ASN A 54 8.77 -25.75 -12.76
CA ASN A 54 9.53 -25.16 -11.65
C ASN A 54 9.00 -23.76 -11.33
N THR A 55 8.95 -23.40 -10.04
CA THR A 55 8.57 -22.05 -9.58
C THR A 55 9.80 -21.23 -9.22
N SER A 56 9.87 -19.98 -9.67
CA SER A 56 10.86 -19.01 -9.18
C SER A 56 10.56 -18.60 -7.73
N GLY A 57 11.58 -18.14 -7.00
CA GLY A 57 11.43 -17.69 -5.60
C GLY A 57 10.50 -16.49 -5.44
N GLU A 58 10.42 -15.64 -6.47
CA GLU A 58 9.59 -14.43 -6.49
C GLU A 58 8.11 -14.71 -6.85
N PHE A 59 7.82 -15.86 -7.46
CA PHE A 59 6.48 -16.22 -7.92
C PHE A 59 5.44 -16.19 -6.80
N ILE A 60 5.79 -16.66 -5.60
CA ILE A 60 4.87 -16.72 -4.46
C ILE A 60 4.47 -15.31 -3.99
N GLY A 61 5.42 -14.36 -4.02
CA GLY A 61 5.16 -12.97 -3.65
C GLY A 61 4.22 -12.29 -4.66
N GLU A 62 4.49 -12.48 -5.95
CA GLU A 62 3.67 -11.90 -7.01
C GLU A 62 2.28 -12.53 -7.06
N LEU A 63 2.17 -13.85 -6.89
CA LEU A 63 0.89 -14.52 -6.77
C LEU A 63 0.08 -13.97 -5.59
N SER A 64 0.71 -13.73 -4.43
CA SER A 64 0.04 -13.11 -3.29
C SER A 64 -0.52 -11.72 -3.66
N ASN A 65 0.25 -10.90 -4.38
CA ASN A 65 -0.22 -9.60 -4.87
C ASN A 65 -1.45 -9.73 -5.77
N THR A 66 -1.44 -10.67 -6.73
CA THR A 66 -2.59 -10.89 -7.62
C THR A 66 -3.85 -11.32 -6.86
N VAL A 67 -3.69 -12.15 -5.82
CA VAL A 67 -4.80 -12.59 -4.95
C VAL A 67 -5.39 -11.41 -4.19
N TYR A 68 -4.57 -10.50 -3.66
CA TYR A 68 -5.08 -9.27 -3.05
C TYR A 68 -5.90 -8.45 -4.04
N ASP A 69 -5.42 -8.27 -5.27
CA ASP A 69 -6.12 -7.46 -6.27
C ASP A 69 -7.46 -8.11 -6.67
N LEU A 70 -7.55 -9.45 -6.67
CA LEU A 70 -8.81 -10.18 -6.85
C LEU A 70 -9.77 -9.95 -5.67
N ILE A 71 -9.26 -10.00 -4.44
CA ILE A 71 -10.07 -9.73 -3.24
C ILE A 71 -10.59 -8.30 -3.25
N ASP A 72 -9.77 -7.32 -3.60
CA ASP A 72 -10.18 -5.91 -3.66
C ASP A 72 -11.30 -5.70 -4.70
N LYS A 73 -11.20 -6.36 -5.87
CA LYS A 73 -12.29 -6.37 -6.87
C LYS A 73 -13.57 -7.01 -6.32
N ALA A 74 -13.46 -8.12 -5.62
CA ALA A 74 -14.60 -8.80 -5.01
C ALA A 74 -15.27 -7.94 -3.93
N ILE A 75 -14.47 -7.25 -3.10
CA ILE A 75 -14.97 -6.28 -2.11
C ILE A 75 -15.72 -5.15 -2.82
N TYR A 76 -15.15 -4.58 -3.88
CA TYR A 76 -15.79 -3.50 -4.64
C TYR A 76 -17.15 -3.91 -5.21
N ARG A 77 -17.25 -5.11 -5.79
CA ARG A 77 -18.51 -5.66 -6.30
C ARG A 77 -19.52 -5.93 -5.18
N ALA A 78 -19.07 -6.46 -4.04
CA ALA A 78 -19.94 -6.70 -2.89
C ALA A 78 -20.49 -5.40 -2.32
N GLN A 79 -19.64 -4.39 -2.16
CA GLN A 79 -20.01 -3.05 -1.68
C GLN A 79 -20.94 -2.33 -2.65
N GLY A 80 -20.70 -2.41 -3.96
CA GLY A 80 -21.59 -1.85 -4.98
C GLY A 80 -22.99 -2.49 -4.99
N ASN A 81 -23.11 -3.71 -4.47
CA ASN A 81 -24.38 -4.40 -4.27
C ASN A 81 -24.93 -4.23 -2.84
N ASN A 82 -24.39 -3.29 -2.04
CA ASN A 82 -24.72 -3.04 -0.64
C ASN A 82 -24.60 -4.28 0.28
N ARG A 83 -23.79 -5.26 -0.10
CA ARG A 83 -23.53 -6.47 0.68
C ARG A 83 -22.20 -6.35 1.43
N LYS A 84 -22.22 -6.69 2.71
CA LYS A 84 -21.00 -6.82 3.54
C LYS A 84 -20.34 -8.19 3.42
N THR A 85 -21.05 -9.16 2.85
CA THR A 85 -20.59 -10.53 2.68
C THR A 85 -20.14 -10.74 1.24
N ILE A 86 -18.84 -11.05 1.08
CA ILE A 86 -18.26 -11.49 -0.19
C ILE A 86 -18.79 -12.89 -0.47
N GLN A 87 -19.35 -13.10 -1.66
CA GLN A 87 -19.88 -14.38 -2.12
C GLN A 87 -19.06 -14.91 -3.30
N ALA A 88 -19.22 -16.19 -3.63
CA ALA A 88 -18.52 -16.81 -4.76
C ALA A 88 -18.75 -16.09 -6.10
N LYS A 89 -19.88 -15.40 -6.25
CA LYS A 89 -20.21 -14.58 -7.42
C LYS A 89 -19.41 -13.27 -7.55
N ASP A 90 -18.70 -12.87 -6.50
CA ASP A 90 -17.97 -11.60 -6.46
C ASP A 90 -16.50 -11.77 -6.89
N VAL A 91 -15.96 -13.00 -6.90
CA VAL A 91 -14.58 -13.31 -7.32
C VAL A 91 -14.49 -13.34 -8.85
#